data_AF-A0A7Z9FCW5-F1
#
_entry.id   AF-A0A7Z9FCW5-F1
#
_cell.length_a   1.000
_cell.length_b   1.000
_cell.length_c   1.000
_cell.angle_alpha   90.00
_cell.angle_beta   90.00
_cell.angle_gamma   90.00
#
_symmetry.space_group_name_H-M   'P 1'
#
loop_
_entity.id
_entity.type
_entity.pdbx_description
1 polymer ?
#
loop_
_entity_poly.entity_id
_entity_poly.type
_entity_poly.pdbx_seq_one_letter_code
_entity_poly.pdbx_strand_id
1 'polypeptide(L)'
;MLRAHRVTKGIRSAVYGSPVYQLSLMGRAPNELNLVPPDPWPSQSKRAEALFHGNYVFAGEEIRSPRRPPWMPDGVSEDWIAALHGFEWLRDLKGHGGEAAQRLARALITDWMDTCGRWKPVVWRADVLGQRLAALLTHAPFLVADSSDDFAKTFYQSLAKQTRHLARVVDQDVTGARRIMAIRGLIYATLCLSSAPLNLARVLKLLDRELNFQILPDGGHFERSPEQQCRVLGDLGDIRAILSEADHVVPQRLIQSLDQMGPMLRGLRHGDGGLACFNGSGEGNPTLIDAALSVSRTDGQALTNAPHIGFQRVAANKALAIMDTGASTSLDGSVYAGTLSFEMSVGKERLVVNCGPYRGGDGDWHEALRRTAAHSTVTVDDTDSSKLIGTGFDPRPLPVNSTREEQSGAVWVDATHDGYVPRFGLRHRRRIYLDADGGDLRGEDRLER
;
A
#
# COMPACT_ATOMS: atom_id res chain seq x y z
N MET A 1 -16.50 -0.51 20.64
CA MET A 1 -15.10 -0.40 20.18
C MET A 1 -14.78 0.94 19.50
N LEU A 2 -15.57 1.41 18.51
CA LEU A 2 -15.33 2.69 17.81
C LEU A 2 -15.28 3.95 18.71
N ARG A 3 -16.15 4.07 19.74
CA ARG A 3 -16.10 5.17 20.73
C ARG A 3 -14.83 5.13 21.59
N ALA A 4 -14.41 3.95 22.05
CA ALA A 4 -13.17 3.79 22.83
C ALA A 4 -11.92 4.13 21.99
N HIS A 5 -11.92 3.76 20.71
CA HIS A 5 -10.85 4.05 19.76
C HIS A 5 -10.75 5.56 19.41
N ARG A 6 -11.88 6.27 19.31
CA ARG A 6 -11.87 7.75 19.14
C ARG A 6 -11.37 8.49 20.38
N VAL A 7 -11.74 8.03 21.58
CA VAL A 7 -11.29 8.62 22.85
C VAL A 7 -9.79 8.43 23.05
N THR A 8 -9.24 7.25 22.75
CA THR A 8 -7.80 7.00 22.81
C THR A 8 -7.02 7.81 21.76
N LYS A 9 -7.56 7.98 20.54
CA LYS A 9 -6.96 8.82 19.48
C LYS A 9 -6.91 10.30 19.88
N GLY A 10 -7.96 10.82 20.54
CA GLY A 10 -8.01 12.20 21.06
C GLY A 10 -6.98 12.46 22.16
N ILE A 11 -6.86 11.55 23.13
CA ILE A 11 -5.88 11.65 24.22
C ILE A 11 -4.45 11.58 23.68
N ARG A 12 -4.16 10.64 22.77
CA ARG A 12 -2.84 10.54 22.12
C ARG A 12 -2.48 11.81 21.36
N SER A 13 -3.44 12.38 20.63
CA SER A 13 -3.23 13.62 19.88
C SER A 13 -2.87 14.79 20.80
N ALA A 14 -3.55 14.91 21.94
CA ALA A 14 -3.24 15.93 22.94
C ALA A 14 -1.85 15.75 23.56
N VAL A 15 -1.46 14.51 23.87
CA VAL A 15 -0.14 14.19 24.43
C VAL A 15 0.98 14.47 23.42
N TYR A 16 0.85 13.98 22.18
CA TYR A 16 1.90 14.13 21.17
C TYR A 16 2.04 15.55 20.64
N GLY A 17 0.96 16.33 20.64
CA GLY A 17 0.98 17.76 20.34
C GLY A 17 1.61 18.62 21.44
N SER A 18 1.86 18.08 22.64
CA SER A 18 2.32 18.88 23.78
C SER A 18 3.81 19.31 23.67
N PRO A 19 4.18 20.50 24.20
CA PRO A 19 5.57 20.94 24.25
C PRO A 19 6.49 19.99 25.02
N VAL A 20 5.98 19.38 26.09
CA VAL A 20 6.73 18.41 26.91
C VAL A 20 7.09 17.18 26.09
N TYR A 21 6.15 16.68 25.28
CA TYR A 21 6.44 15.58 24.38
C TYR A 21 7.46 15.96 23.31
N GLN A 22 7.39 17.18 22.75
CA GLN A 22 8.39 17.68 21.81
C GLN A 22 9.81 17.71 22.41
N LEU A 23 9.95 18.15 23.66
CA LEU A 23 11.22 18.13 24.38
C LEU A 23 11.75 16.70 24.61
N SER A 24 10.85 15.76 24.90
CA SER A 24 11.22 14.34 25.00
C SER A 24 11.73 13.73 23.69
N LEU A 25 11.47 14.41 22.56
CA LEU A 25 12.00 14.11 21.24
C LEU A 25 13.22 14.98 20.90
N MET A 26 13.91 15.56 21.87
CA MET A 26 15.24 16.11 21.68
C MET A 26 16.29 15.12 22.19
N GLY A 27 17.49 15.19 21.64
CA GLY A 27 18.58 14.28 21.99
C GLY A 27 19.72 14.36 20.98
N ARG A 28 20.76 13.56 21.21
CA ARG A 28 21.90 13.46 20.30
C ARG A 28 21.42 13.02 18.91
N ALA A 29 21.95 13.69 17.89
CA ALA A 29 21.78 13.35 16.48
C ALA A 29 23.16 13.01 15.90
N PRO A 30 23.24 12.15 14.87
CA PRO A 30 24.49 11.95 14.15
C PRO A 30 24.76 13.18 13.26
N ASN A 31 25.99 13.29 12.77
CA ASN A 31 26.36 14.34 11.81
C ASN A 31 26.53 13.79 10.37
N GLU A 32 26.48 12.47 10.22
CA GLU A 32 26.61 11.74 8.96
C GLU A 32 25.84 10.41 9.04
N LEU A 33 25.72 9.71 7.92
CA LEU A 33 25.13 8.38 7.88
C LEU A 33 26.20 7.29 8.03
N ASN A 34 25.87 6.22 8.76
CA ASN A 34 26.68 4.99 8.77
C ASN A 34 26.63 4.25 7.43
N LEU A 35 25.46 4.29 6.81
CA LEU A 35 25.12 3.52 5.64
C LEU A 35 24.15 4.33 4.79
N VAL A 36 24.36 4.31 3.48
CA VAL A 36 23.42 4.86 2.50
C VAL A 36 22.63 3.70 1.91
N PRO A 37 21.30 3.66 2.06
CA PRO A 37 20.49 2.61 1.47
C PRO A 37 20.60 2.60 -0.06
N PRO A 38 20.60 1.42 -0.70
CA PRO A 38 20.46 1.31 -2.14
C PRO A 38 19.06 1.76 -2.58
N ASP A 39 18.93 2.11 -3.86
CA ASP A 39 17.66 2.61 -4.39
C ASP A 39 17.28 1.95 -5.73
N PRO A 40 16.59 0.80 -5.71
CA PRO A 40 16.36 0.00 -6.92
C PRO A 40 15.17 0.48 -7.77
N TRP A 41 14.36 1.42 -7.29
CA TRP A 41 13.12 1.78 -7.97
C TRP A 41 13.29 2.85 -9.03
N PRO A 42 12.56 2.74 -10.17
CA PRO A 42 12.67 3.70 -11.25
C PRO A 42 12.12 5.07 -10.84
N SER A 43 12.75 6.12 -11.34
CA SER A 43 12.27 7.50 -11.21
C SER A 43 11.19 7.81 -12.26
N GLN A 44 10.34 8.78 -11.95
CA GLN A 44 9.27 9.26 -12.81
C GLN A 44 9.48 10.74 -13.17
N SER A 45 10.11 11.01 -14.33
CA SER A 45 10.45 12.37 -14.76
C SER A 45 9.27 13.34 -14.78
N LYS A 46 8.08 12.86 -15.18
CA LYS A 46 6.85 13.69 -15.18
C LYS A 46 6.47 14.21 -13.80
N ARG A 47 6.72 13.45 -12.71
CA ARG A 47 6.42 13.90 -11.34
C ARG A 47 7.44 14.95 -10.90
N ALA A 48 8.71 14.82 -11.28
CA ALA A 48 9.72 15.86 -11.06
C ALA A 48 9.37 17.16 -11.79
N GLU A 49 9.04 17.08 -13.08
CA GLU A 49 8.61 18.23 -13.89
C GLU A 49 7.38 18.93 -13.29
N ALA A 50 6.38 18.18 -12.83
CA ALA A 50 5.21 18.75 -12.17
C ALA A 50 5.60 19.56 -10.93
N LEU A 51 6.49 19.04 -10.08
CA LEU A 51 6.97 19.74 -8.89
C LEU A 51 7.73 21.04 -9.22
N PHE A 52 8.53 21.06 -10.28
CA PHE A 52 9.19 22.29 -10.75
C PHE A 52 8.20 23.39 -11.13
N HIS A 53 7.05 23.02 -11.68
CA HIS A 53 5.97 23.96 -12.01
C HIS A 53 5.04 24.26 -10.82
N GLY A 54 5.32 23.70 -9.64
CA GLY A 54 4.47 23.83 -8.45
C GLY A 54 3.15 23.08 -8.55
N ASN A 55 3.08 22.04 -9.39
CA ASN A 55 1.95 21.14 -9.49
C ASN A 55 2.22 19.89 -8.64
N TYR A 56 1.40 19.68 -7.61
CA TYR A 56 1.54 18.61 -6.64
C TYR A 56 0.47 17.56 -6.93
N VAL A 57 0.85 16.52 -7.68
CA VAL A 57 -0.03 15.42 -8.09
C VAL A 57 0.25 14.19 -7.23
N PHE A 58 -0.68 13.87 -6.32
CA PHE A 58 -0.54 12.74 -5.40
C PHE A 58 -1.87 12.03 -5.23
N ALA A 59 -1.85 10.72 -5.02
CA ALA A 59 -3.04 9.92 -4.75
C ALA A 59 -4.24 10.22 -5.68
N GLY A 60 -4.00 10.59 -6.95
CA GLY A 60 -5.04 10.93 -7.94
C GLY A 60 -5.60 12.36 -7.91
N GLU A 61 -5.12 13.24 -7.01
CA GLU A 61 -5.54 14.63 -6.91
C GLU A 61 -4.39 15.60 -7.21
N GLU A 62 -4.70 16.78 -7.76
CA GLU A 62 -3.73 17.81 -8.13
C GLU A 62 -3.97 19.11 -7.35
N ILE A 63 -2.91 19.64 -6.73
CA ILE A 63 -2.89 21.00 -6.18
C ILE A 63 -1.87 21.84 -6.93
N ARG A 64 -2.29 22.98 -7.47
CA ARG A 64 -1.39 23.98 -8.06
C ARG A 64 -1.01 25.03 -7.04
N SER A 65 0.27 25.06 -6.67
CA SER A 65 0.82 25.99 -5.70
C SER A 65 2.25 26.42 -6.09
N PRO A 66 2.39 27.31 -7.10
CA PRO A 66 3.70 27.70 -7.64
C PRO A 66 4.53 28.58 -6.70
N ARG A 67 3.92 29.21 -5.69
CA ARG A 67 4.59 30.17 -4.80
C ARG A 67 5.11 29.56 -3.50
N ARG A 68 4.47 28.50 -3.02
CA ARG A 68 4.80 27.86 -1.73
C ARG A 68 4.37 26.40 -1.72
N PRO A 69 5.03 25.52 -0.97
CA PRO A 69 4.61 24.13 -0.87
C PRO A 69 3.25 24.00 -0.14
N PRO A 70 2.29 23.24 -0.68
CA PRO A 70 0.99 23.02 -0.08
C PRO A 70 1.05 21.89 0.97
N TRP A 71 1.79 22.07 2.06
CA TRP A 71 1.99 21.01 3.06
C TRP A 71 0.69 20.54 3.72
N MET A 72 -0.25 21.45 3.94
CA MET A 72 -1.56 21.15 4.52
C MET A 72 -2.65 21.93 3.81
N PRO A 73 -3.03 21.53 2.58
CA PRO A 73 -4.12 22.17 1.88
C PRO A 73 -5.46 21.67 2.42
N ASP A 74 -6.48 22.51 2.32
CA ASP A 74 -7.86 22.12 2.61
C ASP A 74 -8.48 21.40 1.40
N GLY A 75 -9.43 20.50 1.65
CA GLY A 75 -10.24 19.87 0.60
C GLY A 75 -9.60 18.71 -0.16
N VAL A 76 -8.44 18.21 0.29
CA VAL A 76 -7.78 17.01 -0.25
C VAL A 76 -7.96 15.80 0.67
N SER A 77 -7.77 14.61 0.10
CA SER A 77 -7.82 13.35 0.85
C SER A 77 -6.65 13.18 1.83
N GLU A 78 -6.85 12.34 2.86
CA GLU A 78 -5.77 11.97 3.79
C GLU A 78 -4.62 11.23 3.08
N ASP A 79 -4.93 10.47 2.02
CA ASP A 79 -3.94 9.75 1.22
C ASP A 79 -3.07 10.70 0.39
N TRP A 80 -3.63 11.82 -0.11
CA TRP A 80 -2.86 12.87 -0.76
C TRP A 80 -1.86 13.51 0.20
N ILE A 81 -2.30 13.86 1.41
CA ILE A 81 -1.46 14.43 2.46
C ILE A 81 -0.35 13.44 2.85
N ALA A 82 -0.70 12.17 3.04
CA ALA A 82 0.25 11.11 3.35
C ALA A 82 1.31 10.93 2.25
N ALA A 83 0.91 10.95 0.97
CA ALA A 83 1.81 10.81 -0.17
C ALA A 83 2.77 12.00 -0.32
N LEU A 84 2.28 13.24 -0.16
CA LEU A 84 3.13 14.43 -0.15
C LEU A 84 4.19 14.35 0.97
N HIS A 85 3.78 13.94 2.17
CA HIS A 85 4.64 13.85 3.34
C HIS A 85 5.48 12.57 3.43
N GLY A 86 5.28 11.60 2.54
CA GLY A 86 6.10 10.40 2.43
C GLY A 86 7.41 10.61 1.67
N PHE A 87 7.55 11.72 0.93
CA PHE A 87 8.78 12.15 0.25
C PHE A 87 9.34 11.20 -0.81
N GLU A 88 8.54 10.25 -1.30
CA GLU A 88 8.94 9.39 -2.43
C GLU A 88 9.31 10.19 -3.69
N TRP A 89 8.79 11.41 -3.81
CA TRP A 89 9.12 12.34 -4.90
C TRP A 89 10.59 12.80 -4.91
N LEU A 90 11.35 12.63 -3.82
CA LEU A 90 12.79 12.90 -3.80
C LEU A 90 13.56 12.03 -4.80
N ARG A 91 13.10 10.80 -5.02
CA ARG A 91 13.61 9.89 -6.06
C ARG A 91 13.58 10.52 -7.42
N ASP A 92 12.49 11.20 -7.75
CA ASP A 92 12.31 11.75 -9.08
C ASP A 92 13.08 13.03 -9.28
N LEU A 93 13.20 13.86 -8.23
CA LEU A 93 14.09 15.02 -8.28
C LEU A 93 15.56 14.57 -8.44
N LYS A 94 15.99 13.54 -7.69
CA LYS A 94 17.32 12.95 -7.87
C LYS A 94 17.49 12.37 -9.28
N GLY A 95 16.48 11.67 -9.79
CA GLY A 95 16.48 11.05 -11.11
C GLY A 95 16.46 12.06 -12.27
N HIS A 96 15.77 13.20 -12.09
CA HIS A 96 15.84 14.33 -13.01
C HIS A 96 17.25 14.95 -13.03
N GLY A 97 17.89 15.02 -11.87
CA GLY A 97 19.27 15.48 -11.73
C GLY A 97 19.45 16.98 -11.94
N GLY A 98 20.72 17.40 -11.86
CA GLY A 98 21.15 18.80 -11.97
C GLY A 98 20.99 19.60 -10.68
N GLU A 99 21.72 20.71 -10.59
CA GLU A 99 21.71 21.59 -9.41
C GLU A 99 20.32 22.17 -9.11
N ALA A 100 19.50 22.41 -10.13
CA ALA A 100 18.16 22.96 -9.95
C ALA A 100 17.25 22.00 -9.17
N ALA A 101 17.31 20.69 -9.47
CA ALA A 101 16.52 19.68 -8.76
C ALA A 101 17.00 19.53 -7.31
N GLN A 102 18.32 19.58 -7.10
CA GLN A 102 18.92 19.54 -5.78
C GLN A 102 18.53 20.76 -4.94
N ARG A 103 18.61 21.97 -5.50
CA ARG A 103 18.18 23.22 -4.85
C ARG A 103 16.68 23.18 -4.50
N LEU A 104 15.83 22.72 -5.42
CA LEU A 104 14.40 22.56 -5.17
C LEU A 104 14.16 21.57 -4.03
N ALA A 105 14.79 20.40 -4.07
CA ALA A 105 14.67 19.39 -3.02
C ALA A 105 15.08 19.95 -1.65
N ARG A 106 16.25 20.61 -1.55
CA ARG A 106 16.69 21.24 -0.29
C ARG A 106 15.70 22.32 0.17
N ALA A 107 15.22 23.18 -0.72
CA ALA A 107 14.27 24.24 -0.38
C ALA A 107 12.95 23.66 0.18
N LEU A 108 12.41 22.61 -0.45
CA LEU A 108 11.22 21.91 0.02
C LEU A 108 11.44 21.25 1.39
N ILE A 109 12.59 20.59 1.59
CA ILE A 109 12.89 19.95 2.89
C ILE A 109 13.11 20.98 3.99
N THR A 110 13.79 22.10 3.73
CA THR A 110 13.94 23.20 4.69
C THR A 110 12.59 23.77 5.10
N ASP A 111 11.74 24.14 4.13
CA ASP A 111 10.39 24.66 4.41
C ASP A 111 9.56 23.64 5.23
N TRP A 112 9.63 22.37 4.86
CA TRP A 112 8.94 21.33 5.61
C TRP A 112 9.43 21.21 7.06
N MET A 113 10.74 21.30 7.32
CA MET A 113 11.28 21.22 8.68
C MET A 113 10.77 22.40 9.53
N ASP A 114 10.69 23.60 8.95
CA ASP A 114 10.20 24.81 9.60
C ASP A 114 8.69 24.74 9.88
N THR A 115 7.91 24.28 8.90
CA THR A 115 6.44 24.29 8.94
C THR A 115 5.82 23.06 9.63
N CYS A 116 6.44 21.89 9.42
CA CYS A 116 5.90 20.57 9.77
C CYS A 116 6.80 19.78 10.73
N GLY A 117 7.90 20.37 11.22
CA GLY A 117 8.81 19.73 12.17
C GLY A 117 8.21 19.44 13.56
N ARG A 118 6.98 19.88 13.86
CA ARG A 118 6.23 19.53 15.07
C ARG A 118 5.14 18.51 14.77
N TRP A 119 4.72 17.77 15.79
CA TRP A 119 3.75 16.69 15.63
C TRP A 119 2.42 17.22 15.07
N LYS A 120 1.91 16.53 14.05
CA LYS A 120 0.61 16.76 13.42
C LYS A 120 0.00 15.40 13.05
N PRO A 121 -1.33 15.19 13.11
CA PRO A 121 -1.94 13.87 13.06
C PRO A 121 -1.54 13.00 11.86
N VAL A 122 -1.72 13.48 10.62
CA VAL A 122 -1.40 12.70 9.42
C VAL A 122 0.10 12.73 9.13
N VAL A 123 0.74 13.90 9.30
CA VAL A 123 2.16 14.10 8.98
C VAL A 123 3.10 13.25 9.83
N TRP A 124 2.72 12.99 11.08
CA TRP A 124 3.47 12.18 12.04
C TRP A 124 2.81 10.81 12.31
N ARG A 125 1.89 10.38 11.44
CA ARG A 125 1.38 9.00 11.45
C ARG A 125 2.52 8.03 11.14
N ALA A 126 2.55 6.88 11.79
CA ALA A 126 3.72 5.99 11.78
C ALA A 126 4.14 5.49 10.39
N ASP A 127 3.18 5.19 9.50
CA ASP A 127 3.42 4.80 8.11
C ASP A 127 4.03 5.94 7.29
N VAL A 128 3.49 7.15 7.42
CA VAL A 128 3.99 8.36 6.74
C VAL A 128 5.42 8.68 7.20
N LEU A 129 5.69 8.57 8.50
CA LEU A 129 7.03 8.69 9.06
C LEU A 129 7.97 7.61 8.53
N GLY A 130 7.52 6.36 8.46
CA GLY A 130 8.32 5.26 7.97
C GLY A 130 8.73 5.46 6.51
N GLN A 131 7.77 5.82 5.67
CA GLN A 131 8.00 6.18 4.26
C GLN A 131 8.97 7.36 4.14
N ARG A 132 8.74 8.43 4.91
CA ARG A 132 9.57 9.63 4.87
C ARG A 132 11.00 9.38 5.33
N LEU A 133 11.19 8.63 6.41
CA LEU A 133 12.53 8.28 6.89
C LEU A 133 13.28 7.45 5.86
N ALA A 134 12.64 6.44 5.25
CA ALA A 134 13.26 5.66 4.18
C ALA A 134 13.67 6.58 3.01
N ALA A 135 12.75 7.41 2.52
CA ALA A 135 13.04 8.35 1.43
C ALA A 135 14.17 9.33 1.77
N LEU A 136 14.14 9.96 2.94
CA LEU A 136 15.16 10.92 3.36
C LEU A 136 16.54 10.28 3.54
N LEU A 137 16.61 9.07 4.11
CA LEU A 137 17.88 8.38 4.34
C LEU A 137 18.51 7.91 3.02
N THR A 138 17.72 7.33 2.12
CA THR A 138 18.17 6.95 0.77
C THR A 138 18.68 8.15 -0.04
N HIS A 139 18.05 9.32 0.14
CA HIS A 139 18.37 10.52 -0.64
C HIS A 139 19.24 11.54 0.12
N ALA A 140 19.74 11.19 1.32
CA ALA A 140 20.55 12.09 2.12
C ALA A 140 21.82 12.58 1.39
N PRO A 141 22.59 11.75 0.66
CA PRO A 141 23.75 12.23 -0.09
C PRO A 141 23.38 13.29 -1.14
N PHE A 142 22.22 13.12 -1.80
CA PHE A 142 21.70 14.09 -2.76
C PHE A 142 21.31 15.42 -2.08
N LEU A 143 20.73 15.36 -0.88
CA LEU A 143 20.32 16.56 -0.14
C LEU A 143 21.49 17.31 0.49
N VAL A 144 22.45 16.58 1.07
CA VAL A 144 23.54 17.13 1.89
C VAL A 144 24.76 17.54 1.07
N ALA A 145 24.98 16.95 -0.11
CA ALA A 145 26.06 17.36 -1.00
C ALA A 145 25.98 18.87 -1.28
N ASP A 146 27.10 19.58 -1.09
CA ASP A 146 27.25 21.03 -1.27
C ASP A 146 26.20 21.88 -0.51
N SER A 147 25.75 21.38 0.64
CA SER A 147 24.90 22.12 1.57
C SER A 147 25.72 22.86 2.63
N SER A 148 25.08 23.76 3.37
CA SER A 148 25.71 24.38 4.54
C SER A 148 25.76 23.40 5.71
N ASP A 149 26.77 23.54 6.57
CA ASP A 149 26.89 22.75 7.81
C ASP A 149 25.63 22.88 8.69
N ASP A 150 25.00 24.06 8.69
CA ASP A 150 23.77 24.33 9.44
C ASP A 150 22.57 23.54 8.89
N PHE A 151 22.44 23.45 7.56
CA PHE A 151 21.42 22.62 6.93
C PHE A 151 21.64 21.14 7.27
N ALA A 152 22.86 20.63 7.08
CA ALA A 152 23.17 19.23 7.36
C ALA A 152 22.87 18.86 8.82
N LYS A 153 23.29 19.71 9.76
CA LYS A 153 23.01 19.53 11.19
C LYS A 153 21.51 19.53 11.48
N THR A 154 20.76 20.49 10.96
CA THR A 154 19.30 20.59 11.17
C THR A 154 18.56 19.39 10.57
N PHE A 155 19.02 18.94 9.39
CA PHE A 155 18.51 17.77 8.71
C PHE A 155 18.67 16.49 9.55
N TYR A 156 19.87 16.20 10.06
CA TYR A 156 20.09 15.02 10.90
C TYR A 156 19.38 15.09 12.25
N GLN A 157 19.24 16.29 12.83
CA GLN A 157 18.42 16.49 14.04
C GLN A 157 16.94 16.17 13.78
N SER A 158 16.41 16.59 12.63
CA SER A 158 15.05 16.26 12.20
C SER A 158 14.86 14.76 12.03
N LEU A 159 15.81 14.06 11.38
CA LEU A 159 15.78 12.60 11.24
C LEU A 159 15.77 11.90 12.61
N ALA A 160 16.69 12.26 13.52
CA ALA A 160 16.74 11.67 14.85
C ALA A 160 15.44 11.89 15.65
N LYS A 161 14.82 13.07 15.50
CA LYS A 161 13.54 13.41 16.14
C LYS A 161 12.41 12.50 15.65
N GLN A 162 12.29 12.35 14.34
CA GLN A 162 11.27 11.53 13.69
C GLN A 162 11.43 10.05 14.06
N THR A 163 12.66 9.54 14.02
CA THR A 163 13.00 8.17 14.40
C THR A 163 12.58 7.85 15.84
N ARG A 164 12.87 8.74 16.80
CA ARG A 164 12.48 8.55 18.21
C ARG A 164 10.96 8.55 18.41
N HIS A 165 10.21 9.32 17.62
CA HIS A 165 8.75 9.26 17.65
C HIS A 165 8.26 7.92 17.08
N LEU A 166 8.72 7.55 15.88
CA LEU A 166 8.34 6.31 15.21
C LEU A 166 8.59 5.09 16.10
N ALA A 167 9.75 5.01 16.74
CA ALA A 167 10.10 3.93 17.66
C ALA A 167 9.12 3.77 18.84
N ARG A 168 8.42 4.84 19.24
CA ARG A 168 7.42 4.82 20.33
C ARG A 168 6.04 4.39 19.85
N VAL A 169 5.72 4.57 18.57
CA VAL A 169 4.34 4.46 18.06
C VAL A 169 4.13 3.36 17.02
N VAL A 170 5.20 2.83 16.42
CA VAL A 170 5.17 1.85 15.30
C VAL A 170 4.24 0.66 15.54
N ASP A 171 4.13 0.18 16.78
CA ASP A 171 3.33 -0.99 17.14
C ASP A 171 1.83 -0.68 17.36
N GLN A 172 1.46 0.59 17.55
CA GLN A 172 0.13 0.96 18.07
C GLN A 172 -0.61 2.03 17.28
N ASP A 173 0.06 2.73 16.36
CA ASP A 173 -0.53 3.87 15.63
C ASP A 173 -1.29 3.45 14.37
N VAL A 174 -0.76 2.46 13.66
CA VAL A 174 -1.33 1.91 12.42
C VAL A 174 -1.33 0.38 12.45
N THR A 175 -2.10 -0.22 11.55
CA THR A 175 -2.29 -1.67 11.34
C THR A 175 -2.01 -2.03 9.88
N GLY A 176 -2.02 -3.33 9.58
CA GLY A 176 -1.92 -3.84 8.21
C GLY A 176 -0.67 -3.41 7.45
N ALA A 177 -0.81 -3.20 6.14
CA ALA A 177 0.29 -2.83 5.25
C ALA A 177 1.00 -1.55 5.72
N ARG A 178 0.25 -0.59 6.26
CA ARG A 178 0.78 0.65 6.85
C ARG A 178 1.75 0.38 8.01
N ARG A 179 1.54 -0.68 8.80
CA ARG A 179 2.47 -1.07 9.87
C ARG A 179 3.78 -1.63 9.32
N ILE A 180 3.73 -2.42 8.24
CA ILE A 180 4.95 -2.92 7.59
C ILE A 180 5.78 -1.74 7.03
N MET A 181 5.12 -0.75 6.41
CA MET A 181 5.76 0.48 5.94
C MET A 181 6.43 1.27 7.07
N ALA A 182 5.76 1.37 8.22
CA ALA A 182 6.31 2.00 9.42
C ALA A 182 7.56 1.25 9.95
N ILE A 183 7.48 -0.10 9.98
CA ILE A 183 8.60 -0.97 10.37
C ILE A 183 9.78 -0.81 9.42
N ARG A 184 9.57 -0.77 8.10
CA ARG A 184 10.63 -0.52 7.11
C ARG A 184 11.40 0.74 7.43
N GLY A 185 10.72 1.87 7.62
CA GLY A 185 11.39 3.14 7.94
C GLY A 185 12.15 3.11 9.27
N LEU A 186 11.64 2.37 10.27
CA LEU A 186 12.35 2.20 11.53
C LEU A 186 13.61 1.32 11.37
N ILE A 187 13.58 0.29 10.53
CA ILE A 187 14.77 -0.50 10.17
C ILE A 187 15.80 0.39 9.48
N TYR A 188 15.38 1.19 8.48
CA TYR A 188 16.24 2.15 7.80
C TYR A 188 16.92 3.10 8.78
N ALA A 189 16.13 3.74 9.65
CA ALA A 189 16.66 4.64 10.66
C ALA A 189 17.63 3.95 11.64
N THR A 190 17.35 2.70 12.01
CA THR A 190 18.21 1.91 12.92
C THR A 190 19.58 1.62 12.32
N LEU A 191 19.62 1.32 11.02
CA LEU A 191 20.87 0.98 10.32
C LEU A 191 21.68 2.23 9.92
N CYS A 192 20.99 3.29 9.49
CA CYS A 192 21.64 4.48 8.92
C CYS A 192 22.07 5.53 9.96
N LEU A 193 21.33 5.70 11.06
CA LEU A 193 21.55 6.77 12.05
C LEU A 193 22.21 6.20 13.31
N SER A 194 23.52 6.34 13.45
CA SER A 194 24.39 5.78 14.50
C SER A 194 24.08 6.22 15.94
N SER A 195 23.07 7.06 16.19
CA SER A 195 22.81 7.69 17.48
C SER A 195 21.74 6.94 18.30
N ALA A 196 22.19 6.14 19.26
CA ALA A 196 21.45 5.42 20.33
C ALA A 196 20.75 4.09 19.93
N PRO A 197 20.59 3.13 20.88
CA PRO A 197 20.44 1.72 20.57
C PRO A 197 18.99 1.39 20.23
N LEU A 198 18.57 1.70 19.01
CA LEU A 198 17.44 0.98 18.44
C LEU A 198 17.88 -0.48 18.29
N ASN A 199 17.26 -1.34 19.09
CA ASN A 199 17.56 -2.75 19.07
C ASN A 199 16.95 -3.33 17.78
N LEU A 200 17.77 -3.46 16.74
CA LEU A 200 17.39 -4.02 15.45
C LEU A 200 16.67 -5.38 15.64
N ALA A 201 17.15 -6.23 16.55
CA ALA A 201 16.50 -7.52 16.83
C ALA A 201 15.06 -7.36 17.36
N ARG A 202 14.77 -6.31 18.14
CA ARG A 202 13.39 -5.99 18.57
C ARG A 202 12.52 -5.57 17.39
N VAL A 203 13.05 -4.76 16.48
CA VAL A 203 12.32 -4.30 15.28
C VAL A 203 12.08 -5.47 14.31
N LEU A 204 13.08 -6.33 14.11
CA LEU A 204 12.95 -7.54 13.30
C LEU A 204 11.96 -8.55 13.89
N LYS A 205 11.90 -8.67 15.23
CA LYS A 205 10.86 -9.48 15.90
C LYS A 205 9.46 -8.92 15.67
N LEU A 206 9.31 -7.59 15.64
CA LEU A 206 8.05 -6.95 15.29
C LEU A 206 7.69 -7.23 13.82
N LEU A 207 8.65 -7.12 12.90
CA LEU A 207 8.44 -7.50 11.50
C LEU A 207 7.99 -8.95 11.38
N ASP A 208 8.69 -9.90 12.01
CA ASP A 208 8.35 -11.32 11.97
C ASP A 208 6.92 -11.59 12.45
N ARG A 209 6.51 -10.95 13.56
CA ARG A 209 5.12 -11.02 14.05
C ARG A 209 4.11 -10.54 13.00
N GLU A 210 4.38 -9.42 12.33
CA GLU A 210 3.49 -8.90 11.29
C GLU A 210 3.49 -9.78 10.05
N LEU A 211 4.63 -10.31 9.61
CA LEU A 211 4.69 -11.23 8.46
C LEU A 211 3.93 -12.53 8.71
N ASN A 212 3.97 -13.06 9.94
CA ASN A 212 3.20 -14.25 10.32
C ASN A 212 1.69 -14.00 10.37
N PHE A 213 1.27 -12.76 10.62
CA PHE A 213 -0.15 -12.40 10.69
C PHE A 213 -0.72 -11.95 9.33
N GLN A 214 0.03 -11.14 8.59
CA GLN A 214 -0.48 -10.42 7.43
C GLN A 214 -0.31 -11.17 6.11
N ILE A 215 0.65 -12.11 6.02
CA ILE A 215 0.91 -12.89 4.80
C ILE A 215 0.35 -14.29 4.98
N LEU A 216 -0.70 -14.59 4.22
CA LEU A 216 -1.43 -15.85 4.23
C LEU A 216 -0.63 -16.99 3.56
N PRO A 217 -1.02 -18.27 3.77
CA PRO A 217 -0.25 -19.41 3.24
C PRO A 217 -0.08 -19.46 1.72
N ASP A 218 -0.99 -18.84 0.96
CA ASP A 218 -0.90 -18.72 -0.50
C ASP A 218 -0.06 -17.51 -0.96
N GLY A 219 0.50 -16.72 -0.03
CA GLY A 219 1.27 -15.50 -0.31
C GLY A 219 0.42 -14.24 -0.43
N GLY A 220 -0.88 -14.33 -0.18
CA GLY A 220 -1.78 -13.19 -0.16
C GLY A 220 -1.66 -12.32 1.09
N HIS A 221 -1.65 -11.01 0.92
CA HIS A 221 -1.80 -10.05 2.00
C HIS A 221 -3.25 -10.00 2.49
N PHE A 222 -3.49 -10.07 3.80
CA PHE A 222 -4.83 -10.22 4.40
C PHE A 222 -5.81 -9.06 4.09
N GLU A 223 -5.31 -7.89 3.67
CA GLU A 223 -6.19 -6.78 3.23
C GLU A 223 -6.85 -7.03 1.88
N ARG A 224 -6.48 -8.08 1.15
CA ARG A 224 -7.12 -8.52 -0.11
C ARG A 224 -7.10 -7.48 -1.24
N SER A 225 -6.24 -6.48 -1.13
CA SER A 225 -6.06 -5.41 -2.12
C SER A 225 -4.78 -5.66 -2.93
N PRO A 226 -4.86 -5.85 -4.27
CA PRO A 226 -3.69 -5.99 -5.13
C PRO A 226 -2.66 -4.86 -5.00
N GLU A 227 -3.10 -3.63 -4.79
CA GLU A 227 -2.22 -2.47 -4.55
C GLU A 227 -1.43 -2.62 -3.24
N GLN A 228 -2.08 -3.08 -2.16
CA GLN A 228 -1.39 -3.33 -0.89
C GLN A 228 -0.46 -4.55 -1.00
N GLN A 229 -0.84 -5.60 -1.75
CA GLN A 229 0.04 -6.71 -2.07
C GLN A 229 1.33 -6.21 -2.74
N CYS A 230 1.21 -5.34 -3.75
CA CYS A 230 2.34 -4.76 -4.46
C CYS A 230 3.22 -3.92 -3.53
N ARG A 231 2.59 -3.09 -2.69
CA ARG A 231 3.30 -2.19 -1.79
C ARG A 231 4.07 -2.93 -0.72
N VAL A 232 3.45 -3.91 -0.08
CA VAL A 232 4.11 -4.75 0.94
C VAL A 232 5.24 -5.56 0.31
N LEU A 233 5.06 -6.15 -0.88
CA LEU A 233 6.16 -6.84 -1.57
C LEU A 233 7.37 -5.92 -1.78
N GLY A 234 7.12 -4.68 -2.20
CA GLY A 234 8.16 -3.65 -2.32
C GLY A 234 8.85 -3.33 -1.01
N ASP A 235 8.09 -3.05 0.05
CA ASP A 235 8.63 -2.74 1.37
C ASP A 235 9.49 -3.89 1.92
N LEU A 236 9.09 -5.15 1.71
CA LEU A 236 9.88 -6.31 2.11
C LEU A 236 11.16 -6.45 1.29
N GLY A 237 11.12 -6.14 -0.01
CA GLY A 237 12.29 -6.11 -0.87
C GLY A 237 13.31 -5.05 -0.44
N ASP A 238 12.83 -3.86 -0.08
CA ASP A 238 13.62 -2.76 0.48
C ASP A 238 14.28 -3.17 1.81
N ILE A 239 13.53 -3.84 2.70
CA ILE A 239 14.07 -4.34 3.98
C ILE A 239 15.18 -5.36 3.72
N ARG A 240 14.95 -6.33 2.81
CA ARG A 240 15.97 -7.32 2.46
C ARG A 240 17.23 -6.64 1.91
N ALA A 241 17.07 -5.67 1.00
CA ALA A 241 18.19 -4.98 0.38
C ALA A 241 19.05 -4.24 1.41
N ILE A 242 18.44 -3.47 2.31
CA ILE A 242 19.21 -2.73 3.32
C ILE A 242 19.84 -3.64 4.38
N LEU A 243 19.19 -4.76 4.76
CA LEU A 243 19.80 -5.72 5.67
C LEU A 243 21.03 -6.37 5.04
N SER A 244 20.97 -6.73 3.75
CA SER A 244 22.13 -7.27 3.03
C SER A 244 23.24 -6.25 2.87
N GLU A 245 22.91 -4.99 2.53
CA GLU A 245 23.91 -3.91 2.42
C GLU A 245 24.61 -3.63 3.76
N ALA A 246 23.90 -3.82 4.87
CA ALA A 246 24.42 -3.66 6.23
C ALA A 246 25.11 -4.93 6.78
N ASP A 247 25.39 -5.94 5.94
CA ASP A 247 25.96 -7.25 6.32
C ASP A 247 25.18 -7.98 7.43
N HIS A 248 23.88 -7.74 7.53
CA HIS A 248 23.00 -8.43 8.47
C HIS A 248 22.35 -9.66 7.84
N VAL A 249 22.21 -10.72 8.64
CA VAL A 249 21.45 -11.91 8.26
C VAL A 249 19.99 -11.55 8.03
N VAL A 250 19.49 -11.83 6.83
CA VAL A 250 18.09 -11.63 6.47
C VAL A 250 17.23 -12.69 7.18
N PRO A 251 16.18 -12.31 7.92
CA PRO A 251 15.28 -13.27 8.57
C PRO A 251 14.64 -14.25 7.58
N GLN A 252 14.61 -15.54 7.93
CA GLN A 252 14.06 -16.58 7.04
C GLN A 252 12.59 -16.31 6.67
N ARG A 253 11.76 -15.84 7.61
CA ARG A 253 10.36 -15.51 7.35
C ARG A 253 10.20 -14.39 6.31
N LEU A 254 11.12 -13.43 6.26
CA LEU A 254 11.12 -12.36 5.24
C LEU A 254 11.38 -12.94 3.85
N ILE A 255 12.35 -13.84 3.73
CA ILE A 255 12.66 -14.54 2.46
C ILE A 255 11.45 -15.35 1.98
N GLN A 256 10.88 -16.17 2.87
CA GLN A 256 9.68 -16.97 2.56
C GLN A 256 8.49 -16.08 2.14
N SER A 257 8.32 -14.93 2.79
CA SER A 257 7.23 -13.99 2.44
C SER A 257 7.44 -13.43 1.03
N LEU A 258 8.66 -13.01 0.67
CA LEU A 258 8.98 -12.56 -0.69
C LEU A 258 8.73 -13.66 -1.73
N ASP A 259 9.11 -14.91 -1.41
CA ASP A 259 8.96 -16.05 -2.31
C ASP A 259 7.50 -16.38 -2.60
N GLN A 260 6.62 -16.25 -1.59
CA GLN A 260 5.19 -16.49 -1.70
C GLN A 260 4.43 -15.32 -2.35
N MET A 261 4.80 -14.08 -1.99
CA MET A 261 4.09 -12.88 -2.45
C MET A 261 4.31 -12.55 -3.93
N GLY A 262 5.45 -12.92 -4.51
CA GLY A 262 5.76 -12.68 -5.93
C GLY A 262 4.77 -13.38 -6.89
N PRO A 263 4.63 -14.72 -6.82
CA PRO A 263 3.61 -15.47 -7.56
C PRO A 263 2.18 -14.96 -7.36
N MET A 264 1.82 -14.57 -6.13
CA MET A 264 0.53 -13.98 -5.82
C MET A 264 0.31 -12.66 -6.57
N LEU A 265 1.27 -11.73 -6.51
CA LEU A 265 1.17 -10.44 -7.20
C LEU A 265 1.06 -10.63 -8.72
N ARG A 266 1.79 -11.59 -9.31
CA ARG A 266 1.61 -11.97 -10.72
C ARG A 266 0.20 -12.49 -11.02
N GLY A 267 -0.38 -13.26 -10.10
CA GLY A 267 -1.75 -13.76 -10.17
C GLY A 267 -2.79 -12.64 -10.27
N LEU A 268 -2.53 -11.51 -9.62
CA LEU A 268 -3.42 -10.34 -9.52
C LEU A 268 -3.20 -9.29 -10.64
N ARG A 269 -2.39 -9.59 -11.66
CA ARG A 269 -2.14 -8.69 -12.80
C ARG A 269 -2.97 -9.05 -14.03
N HIS A 270 -3.44 -8.04 -14.74
CA HIS A 270 -3.96 -8.17 -16.10
C HIS A 270 -2.82 -8.28 -17.12
N GLY A 271 -3.16 -8.60 -18.38
CA GLY A 271 -2.17 -8.79 -19.44
C GLY A 271 -1.50 -7.50 -19.94
N ASP A 272 -2.03 -6.33 -19.58
CA ASP A 272 -1.38 -5.02 -19.73
C ASP A 272 -0.23 -4.79 -18.73
N GLY A 273 -0.11 -5.66 -17.73
CA GLY A 273 0.86 -5.55 -16.64
C GLY A 273 0.40 -4.69 -15.47
N GLY A 274 -0.79 -4.08 -15.53
CA GLY A 274 -1.42 -3.42 -14.39
C GLY A 274 -2.07 -4.41 -13.43
N LEU A 275 -2.46 -3.93 -12.25
CA LEU A 275 -3.19 -4.70 -11.24
C LEU A 275 -4.68 -4.77 -11.58
N ALA A 276 -5.35 -5.82 -11.10
CA ALA A 276 -6.81 -5.88 -11.08
C ALA A 276 -7.38 -4.94 -10.01
N CYS A 277 -8.58 -4.40 -10.26
CA CYS A 277 -9.19 -3.34 -9.46
C CYS A 277 -10.16 -3.86 -8.39
N PHE A 278 -9.69 -4.78 -7.55
CA PHE A 278 -10.44 -5.30 -6.40
C PHE A 278 -10.07 -4.59 -5.11
N ASN A 279 -11.03 -4.47 -4.18
CA ASN A 279 -10.79 -4.06 -2.79
C ASN A 279 -9.90 -2.80 -2.68
N GLY A 280 -10.38 -1.72 -3.27
CA GLY A 280 -9.72 -0.41 -3.22
C GLY A 280 -8.40 -0.33 -3.98
N SER A 281 -8.07 -1.31 -4.82
CA SER A 281 -6.88 -1.29 -5.68
C SER A 281 -7.13 -0.55 -6.98
N GLY A 282 -6.22 0.35 -7.36
CA GLY A 282 -6.15 0.88 -8.73
C GLY A 282 -5.30 0.00 -9.65
N GLU A 283 -5.28 0.35 -10.95
CA GLU A 283 -4.47 -0.36 -11.97
C GLU A 283 -2.95 -0.25 -11.70
N GLY A 284 -2.54 0.87 -11.10
CA GLY A 284 -1.13 1.16 -10.80
C GLY A 284 -0.28 1.43 -12.05
N ASN A 285 1.02 1.65 -11.84
CA ASN A 285 1.99 1.84 -12.91
C ASN A 285 2.70 0.50 -13.20
N PRO A 286 2.55 -0.10 -14.40
CA PRO A 286 3.17 -1.38 -14.74
C PRO A 286 4.69 -1.43 -14.49
N THR A 287 5.41 -0.35 -14.76
CA THR A 287 6.86 -0.28 -14.53
C THR A 287 7.22 -0.36 -13.05
N LEU A 288 6.42 0.27 -12.17
CA LEU A 288 6.63 0.15 -10.71
C LEU A 288 6.24 -1.24 -10.19
N ILE A 289 5.19 -1.84 -10.76
CA ILE A 289 4.77 -3.20 -10.43
C ILE A 289 5.84 -4.22 -10.85
N ASP A 290 6.42 -4.06 -12.03
CA ASP A 290 7.55 -4.88 -12.49
C ASP A 290 8.78 -4.71 -11.60
N ALA A 291 9.08 -3.48 -11.15
CA ALA A 291 10.13 -3.23 -10.17
C ALA A 291 9.85 -3.95 -8.83
N ALA A 292 8.61 -3.91 -8.34
CA ALA A 292 8.21 -4.66 -7.14
C ALA A 292 8.33 -6.19 -7.30
N LEU A 293 8.03 -6.73 -8.49
CA LEU A 293 8.26 -8.15 -8.76
C LEU A 293 9.75 -8.49 -8.84
N SER A 294 10.58 -7.59 -9.38
CA SER A 294 12.01 -7.82 -9.46
C SER A 294 12.66 -7.96 -8.07
N VAL A 295 12.11 -7.27 -7.04
CA VAL A 295 12.60 -7.42 -5.66
C VAL A 295 12.23 -8.75 -5.03
N SER A 296 11.27 -9.54 -5.51
CA SER A 296 11.08 -10.89 -4.97
C SER A 296 12.25 -11.81 -5.33
N ARG A 297 12.94 -11.55 -6.46
CA ARG A 297 13.95 -12.44 -7.07
C ARG A 297 13.42 -13.85 -7.32
N THR A 298 12.11 -14.00 -7.52
CA THR A 298 11.48 -15.29 -7.79
C THR A 298 10.97 -15.37 -9.21
N ASP A 299 11.28 -16.45 -9.91
CA ASP A 299 10.79 -16.74 -11.27
C ASP A 299 9.46 -17.52 -11.27
N GLY A 300 8.80 -17.63 -10.11
CA GLY A 300 7.57 -18.39 -9.95
C GLY A 300 6.44 -17.88 -10.85
N GLN A 301 5.65 -18.82 -11.39
CA GLN A 301 4.50 -18.50 -12.24
C GLN A 301 3.40 -17.78 -11.46
N ALA A 302 2.49 -17.12 -12.18
CA ALA A 302 1.31 -16.50 -11.59
C ALA A 302 0.47 -17.55 -10.86
N LEU A 303 0.09 -17.27 -9.62
CA LEU A 303 -0.79 -18.15 -8.86
C LEU A 303 -2.19 -18.16 -9.50
N THR A 304 -2.74 -19.34 -9.73
CA THR A 304 -4.04 -19.51 -10.41
C THR A 304 -5.21 -19.75 -9.47
N ASN A 305 -4.95 -20.36 -8.32
CA ASN A 305 -5.93 -20.62 -7.26
C ASN A 305 -5.37 -20.14 -5.93
N ALA A 306 -6.04 -19.18 -5.31
CA ALA A 306 -5.61 -18.54 -4.08
C ALA A 306 -6.71 -18.65 -3.01
N PRO A 307 -6.89 -19.83 -2.39
CA PRO A 307 -8.05 -20.11 -1.53
C PRO A 307 -8.01 -19.40 -0.18
N HIS A 308 -6.85 -18.93 0.30
CA HIS A 308 -6.76 -18.26 1.60
C HIS A 308 -7.10 -16.77 1.48
N ILE A 309 -6.56 -16.09 0.46
CA ILE A 309 -6.94 -14.70 0.17
C ILE A 309 -8.28 -14.59 -0.57
N GLY A 310 -8.65 -15.65 -1.31
CA GLY A 310 -9.88 -15.77 -2.07
C GLY A 310 -9.84 -15.09 -3.43
N PHE A 311 -8.94 -15.53 -4.32
CA PHE A 311 -8.94 -15.14 -5.73
C PHE A 311 -8.80 -16.36 -6.63
N GLN A 312 -9.48 -16.33 -7.77
CA GLN A 312 -9.33 -17.32 -8.85
C GLN A 312 -8.86 -16.61 -10.11
N ARG A 313 -7.82 -17.14 -10.74
CA ARG A 313 -7.31 -16.66 -12.03
C ARG A 313 -7.54 -17.74 -13.07
N VAL A 314 -8.36 -17.40 -14.05
CA VAL A 314 -8.83 -18.25 -15.15
C VAL A 314 -8.16 -17.74 -16.43
N ALA A 315 -7.25 -18.49 -17.01
CA ALA A 315 -6.49 -18.02 -18.18
C ALA A 315 -6.33 -19.13 -19.22
N ALA A 316 -6.52 -18.77 -20.49
CA ALA A 316 -6.30 -19.62 -21.66
C ALA A 316 -5.84 -18.74 -22.83
N ASN A 317 -4.71 -19.08 -23.45
CA ASN A 317 -4.06 -18.27 -24.48
C ASN A 317 -3.93 -16.79 -24.09
N LYS A 318 -4.67 -15.90 -24.78
CA LYS A 318 -4.67 -14.45 -24.52
C LYS A 318 -5.77 -14.02 -23.56
N ALA A 319 -6.77 -14.86 -23.31
CA ALA A 319 -7.88 -14.53 -22.43
C ALA A 319 -7.51 -14.79 -20.97
N LEU A 320 -7.90 -13.85 -20.12
CA LEU A 320 -7.64 -13.86 -18.70
C LEU A 320 -8.85 -13.28 -17.99
N ALA A 321 -9.41 -14.01 -17.04
CA ALA A 321 -10.34 -13.52 -16.04
C ALA A 321 -9.78 -13.70 -14.64
N ILE A 322 -10.00 -12.71 -13.77
CA ILE A 322 -9.67 -12.76 -12.35
C ILE A 322 -10.98 -12.57 -11.59
N MET A 323 -11.27 -13.45 -10.64
CA MET A 323 -12.53 -13.46 -9.88
C MET A 323 -12.25 -13.38 -8.39
N ASP A 324 -12.95 -12.49 -7.70
CA ASP A 324 -12.94 -12.41 -6.24
C ASP A 324 -13.81 -13.51 -5.64
N THR A 325 -13.19 -14.45 -4.92
CA THR A 325 -13.86 -15.54 -4.20
C THR A 325 -13.57 -15.52 -2.70
N GLY A 326 -13.18 -14.37 -2.14
CA GLY A 326 -12.79 -14.25 -0.75
C GLY A 326 -13.88 -13.68 0.15
N ALA A 327 -13.87 -14.13 1.41
CA ALA A 327 -14.71 -13.57 2.46
C ALA A 327 -14.21 -12.17 2.85
N SER A 328 -15.14 -11.24 3.06
CA SER A 328 -14.82 -9.90 3.58
C SER A 328 -14.37 -10.01 5.06
N THR A 329 -13.06 -10.04 5.32
CA THR A 329 -12.49 -10.31 6.65
C THR A 329 -11.63 -9.18 7.23
N SER A 330 -11.31 -8.13 6.46
CA SER A 330 -10.50 -7.02 6.97
C SER A 330 -11.36 -5.98 7.72
N LEU A 331 -10.94 -5.67 8.95
CA LEU A 331 -11.49 -4.57 9.75
C LEU A 331 -11.04 -3.20 9.23
N ASP A 332 -9.95 -3.16 8.47
CA ASP A 332 -9.39 -1.95 7.87
C ASP A 332 -10.01 -1.72 6.49
N GLY A 333 -10.30 -0.44 6.20
CA GLY A 333 -11.29 0.04 5.24
C GLY A 333 -11.04 -0.16 3.74
N SER A 334 -10.21 -1.11 3.37
CA SER A 334 -9.80 -1.36 1.98
C SER A 334 -10.69 -2.36 1.25
N VAL A 335 -11.53 -3.15 1.92
CA VAL A 335 -12.38 -4.14 1.24
C VAL A 335 -13.60 -3.46 0.60
N TYR A 336 -14.07 -3.95 -0.54
CA TYR A 336 -15.24 -3.40 -1.25
C TYR A 336 -16.35 -4.46 -1.26
N ALA A 337 -17.63 -4.08 -1.44
CA ALA A 337 -18.75 -5.02 -1.49
C ALA A 337 -18.83 -5.77 -2.83
N GLY A 338 -17.69 -6.18 -3.38
CA GLY A 338 -17.53 -6.76 -4.71
C GLY A 338 -17.39 -8.29 -4.71
N THR A 339 -17.87 -9.01 -3.70
CA THR A 339 -17.73 -10.48 -3.64
C THR A 339 -18.32 -11.15 -4.88
N LEU A 340 -17.61 -12.14 -5.44
CA LEU A 340 -17.87 -12.80 -6.73
C LEU A 340 -17.80 -11.89 -7.96
N SER A 341 -17.33 -10.64 -7.83
CA SER A 341 -17.00 -9.83 -9.01
C SER A 341 -15.84 -10.43 -9.77
N PHE A 342 -15.77 -10.11 -11.07
CA PHE A 342 -14.67 -10.52 -11.93
C PHE A 342 -14.23 -9.38 -12.84
N GLU A 343 -12.98 -9.47 -13.28
CA GLU A 343 -12.41 -8.63 -14.34
C GLU A 343 -11.88 -9.53 -15.45
N MET A 344 -11.90 -9.07 -16.69
CA MET A 344 -11.44 -9.82 -17.86
C MET A 344 -10.59 -8.95 -18.78
N SER A 345 -9.51 -9.52 -19.31
CA SER A 345 -8.70 -8.94 -20.38
C SER A 345 -8.40 -9.96 -21.48
N VAL A 346 -8.18 -9.48 -22.70
CA VAL A 346 -7.66 -10.26 -23.82
C VAL A 346 -6.37 -9.61 -24.32
N GLY A 347 -5.24 -10.30 -24.14
CA GLY A 347 -3.93 -9.68 -24.34
C GLY A 347 -3.73 -8.50 -23.39
N LYS A 348 -3.49 -7.30 -23.94
CA LYS A 348 -3.31 -6.08 -23.15
C LYS A 348 -4.61 -5.26 -22.98
N GLU A 349 -5.71 -5.69 -23.58
CA GLU A 349 -6.96 -4.94 -23.55
C GLU A 349 -7.88 -5.47 -22.45
N ARG A 350 -8.30 -4.59 -21.52
CA ARG A 350 -9.30 -4.93 -20.51
C ARG A 350 -10.71 -4.79 -21.11
N LEU A 351 -11.55 -5.80 -20.95
CA LEU A 351 -12.91 -5.85 -21.50
C LEU A 351 -13.98 -5.70 -20.42
N VAL A 352 -13.81 -6.37 -19.29
CA VAL A 352 -14.68 -6.27 -18.12
C VAL A 352 -13.83 -5.78 -16.97
N VAL A 353 -14.23 -4.68 -16.33
CA VAL A 353 -13.48 -4.06 -15.23
C VAL A 353 -14.42 -3.69 -14.09
N ASN A 354 -13.90 -3.68 -12.87
CA ASN A 354 -14.56 -2.98 -11.77
C ASN A 354 -14.17 -1.49 -11.79
N CYS A 355 -14.93 -0.63 -11.13
CA CYS A 355 -14.64 0.80 -11.12
C CYS A 355 -13.33 1.18 -10.38
N GLY A 356 -12.84 0.31 -9.48
CA GLY A 356 -11.71 0.62 -8.61
C GLY A 356 -12.01 1.74 -7.59
N PRO A 357 -11.00 2.24 -6.87
CA PRO A 357 -11.18 3.25 -5.84
C PRO A 357 -11.36 4.66 -6.42
N TYR A 358 -12.21 5.46 -5.76
CA TYR A 358 -12.23 6.90 -6.01
C TYR A 358 -11.11 7.56 -5.21
N ARG A 359 -10.38 8.44 -5.89
CA ARG A 359 -9.14 9.05 -5.40
C ARG A 359 -9.27 10.53 -5.06
N GLY A 360 -10.42 11.15 -5.37
CA GLY A 360 -10.70 12.54 -5.02
C GLY A 360 -11.24 12.71 -3.59
N GLY A 361 -11.34 13.96 -3.15
CA GLY A 361 -11.83 14.35 -1.82
C GLY A 361 -13.35 14.24 -1.63
N ASP A 362 -14.10 13.90 -2.68
CA ASP A 362 -15.54 13.66 -2.60
C ASP A 362 -15.86 12.31 -1.93
N GLY A 363 -16.36 12.40 -0.69
CA GLY A 363 -16.74 11.24 0.11
C GLY A 363 -17.91 10.45 -0.48
N ASP A 364 -18.80 11.07 -1.26
CA ASP A 364 -19.95 10.38 -1.85
C ASP A 364 -19.49 9.44 -2.98
N TRP A 365 -18.54 9.89 -3.82
CA TRP A 365 -17.90 9.02 -4.81
C TRP A 365 -17.07 7.92 -4.17
N HIS A 366 -16.38 8.22 -3.07
CA HIS A 366 -15.66 7.20 -2.31
C HIS A 366 -16.60 6.10 -1.80
N GLU A 367 -17.77 6.46 -1.28
CA GLU A 367 -18.75 5.47 -0.82
C GLU A 367 -19.43 4.73 -1.98
N ALA A 368 -19.75 5.43 -3.08
CA ALA A 368 -20.40 4.83 -4.24
C ALA A 368 -19.55 3.72 -4.87
N LEU A 369 -18.24 3.93 -5.03
CA LEU A 369 -17.36 2.94 -5.66
C LEU A 369 -17.08 1.71 -4.76
N ARG A 370 -17.41 1.78 -3.46
CA ARG A 370 -17.31 0.64 -2.54
C ARG A 370 -18.49 -0.33 -2.63
N ARG A 371 -19.58 0.07 -3.28
CA ARG A 371 -20.85 -0.69 -3.35
C ARG A 371 -20.80 -1.81 -4.38
N THR A 372 -21.65 -2.82 -4.20
CA THR A 372 -21.75 -3.96 -5.12
C THR A 372 -22.07 -3.52 -6.55
N ALA A 373 -22.89 -2.49 -6.72
CA ALA A 373 -23.26 -1.96 -8.03
C ALA A 373 -22.07 -1.35 -8.84
N ALA A 374 -20.95 -1.04 -8.18
CA ALA A 374 -19.73 -0.55 -8.86
C ALA A 374 -18.81 -1.68 -9.34
N HIS A 375 -19.25 -2.93 -9.21
CA HIS A 375 -18.48 -4.12 -9.54
C HIS A 375 -19.26 -5.00 -10.51
N SER A 376 -18.53 -5.82 -11.27
CA SER A 376 -19.12 -6.76 -12.23
C SER A 376 -19.68 -7.98 -11.51
N THR A 377 -20.74 -7.82 -10.71
CA THR A 377 -21.43 -8.86 -9.92
C THR A 377 -22.93 -8.54 -9.74
N VAL A 378 -23.66 -9.40 -9.03
CA VAL A 378 -25.12 -9.30 -8.86
C VAL A 378 -25.51 -8.51 -7.61
N THR A 379 -26.49 -7.61 -7.73
CA THR A 379 -27.25 -7.00 -6.62
C THR A 379 -28.63 -7.64 -6.49
N VAL A 380 -29.21 -7.60 -5.28
CA VAL A 380 -30.61 -7.97 -5.03
C VAL A 380 -31.31 -6.77 -4.41
N ASP A 381 -32.34 -6.23 -5.08
CA ASP A 381 -33.08 -5.05 -4.59
C ASP A 381 -32.14 -3.89 -4.19
N ASP A 382 -31.20 -3.58 -5.10
CA ASP A 382 -30.12 -2.58 -4.95
C ASP A 382 -29.36 -2.65 -3.60
N THR A 383 -29.31 -3.86 -3.02
CA THR A 383 -28.64 -4.11 -1.75
C THR A 383 -27.24 -4.66 -2.01
N ASP A 384 -26.28 -4.21 -1.21
CA ASP A 384 -24.90 -4.69 -1.27
C ASP A 384 -24.76 -6.12 -0.73
N SER A 385 -23.87 -6.89 -1.34
CA SER A 385 -23.50 -8.26 -0.95
C SER A 385 -22.85 -8.35 0.43
N SER A 386 -22.29 -7.23 0.91
CA SER A 386 -21.60 -7.10 2.19
C SER A 386 -22.00 -5.80 2.85
N LYS A 387 -22.18 -5.80 4.17
CA LYS A 387 -22.52 -4.59 4.92
C LYS A 387 -21.30 -3.73 5.17
N LEU A 388 -21.28 -2.54 4.57
CA LEU A 388 -20.30 -1.49 4.84
C LEU A 388 -20.63 -0.77 6.16
N ILE A 389 -19.63 -0.53 7.02
CA ILE A 389 -19.77 0.21 8.29
C ILE A 389 -18.72 1.33 8.35
N GLY A 390 -19.15 2.57 8.10
CA GLY A 390 -18.25 3.72 8.03
C GLY A 390 -17.17 3.48 6.99
N THR A 391 -15.90 3.70 7.34
CA THR A 391 -14.78 3.34 6.47
C THR A 391 -14.48 1.84 6.43
N GLY A 392 -15.07 1.01 7.30
CA GLY A 392 -14.78 -0.43 7.41
C GLY A 392 -15.99 -1.33 7.06
N PHE A 393 -15.96 -2.58 7.51
CA PHE A 393 -17.02 -3.59 7.34
C PHE A 393 -17.68 -3.98 8.65
N ASP A 394 -18.87 -4.59 8.52
CA ASP A 394 -19.38 -5.49 9.56
C ASP A 394 -18.41 -6.67 9.73
N PRO A 395 -17.87 -6.91 10.94
CA PRO A 395 -16.89 -7.97 11.18
C PRO A 395 -17.46 -9.39 11.04
N ARG A 396 -18.77 -9.53 10.78
CA ARG A 396 -19.36 -10.84 10.53
C ARG A 396 -18.87 -11.36 9.17
N PRO A 397 -18.11 -12.46 9.15
CA PRO A 397 -17.58 -12.99 7.91
C PRO A 397 -18.74 -13.37 6.99
N LEU A 398 -18.65 -12.91 5.74
CA LEU A 398 -19.51 -13.38 4.65
C LEU A 398 -19.06 -14.81 4.30
N PRO A 399 -19.90 -15.84 4.47
CA PRO A 399 -19.57 -17.17 3.98
C PRO A 399 -19.40 -17.13 2.46
N VAL A 400 -18.23 -17.57 1.99
CA VAL A 400 -17.89 -17.71 0.58
C VAL A 400 -17.26 -19.07 0.37
N ASN A 401 -17.68 -19.79 -0.68
CA ASN A 401 -17.07 -21.04 -1.09
C ASN A 401 -16.72 -20.96 -2.58
N SER A 402 -15.63 -21.58 -2.99
CA SER A 402 -15.27 -21.72 -4.41
C SER A 402 -14.64 -23.07 -4.70
N THR A 403 -15.02 -23.68 -5.82
CA THR A 403 -14.35 -24.85 -6.41
C THR A 403 -13.83 -24.51 -7.78
N ARG A 404 -12.71 -25.15 -8.15
CA ARG A 404 -12.06 -24.99 -9.45
C ARG A 404 -11.86 -26.37 -10.08
N GLU A 405 -12.23 -26.48 -11.35
CA GLU A 405 -12.03 -27.68 -12.17
C GLU A 405 -11.30 -27.30 -13.46
N GLU A 406 -10.33 -28.10 -13.85
CA GLU A 406 -9.58 -27.92 -15.10
C GLU A 406 -9.65 -29.22 -15.91
N GLN A 407 -10.11 -29.14 -17.15
CA GLN A 407 -10.23 -30.30 -18.02
C GLN A 407 -9.86 -29.94 -19.46
N SER A 408 -8.87 -30.64 -20.02
CA SER A 408 -8.42 -30.46 -21.41
C SER A 408 -8.12 -29.00 -21.78
N GLY A 409 -7.54 -28.24 -20.84
CA GLY A 409 -7.20 -26.81 -21.02
C GLY A 409 -8.35 -25.84 -20.74
N ALA A 410 -9.60 -26.31 -20.64
CA ALA A 410 -10.71 -25.49 -20.19
C ALA A 410 -10.71 -25.38 -18.66
N VAL A 411 -11.14 -24.23 -18.16
CA VAL A 411 -11.15 -23.91 -16.73
C VAL A 411 -12.57 -23.53 -16.30
N TRP A 412 -13.05 -24.14 -15.23
CA TRP A 412 -14.35 -23.88 -14.62
C TRP A 412 -14.17 -23.48 -13.16
N VAL A 413 -14.81 -22.38 -12.77
CA VAL A 413 -14.86 -21.90 -11.38
C VAL A 413 -16.32 -21.80 -10.97
N ASP A 414 -16.68 -22.39 -9.83
CA ASP A 414 -18.01 -22.33 -9.22
C ASP A 414 -17.88 -21.75 -7.82
N ALA A 415 -18.53 -20.62 -7.56
CA ALA A 415 -18.42 -19.92 -6.29
C ALA A 415 -19.78 -19.45 -5.76
N THR A 416 -19.92 -19.38 -4.45
CA THR A 416 -21.14 -18.98 -3.75
C THR A 416 -20.85 -17.99 -2.64
N HIS A 417 -21.81 -17.10 -2.35
CA HIS A 417 -21.80 -16.32 -1.11
C HIS A 417 -23.20 -16.14 -0.51
N ASP A 418 -23.25 -15.96 0.82
CA ASP A 418 -24.50 -15.86 1.58
C ASP A 418 -24.90 -14.40 1.91
N GLY A 419 -24.47 -13.45 1.08
CA GLY A 419 -24.61 -12.01 1.38
C GLY A 419 -26.05 -11.53 1.46
N TYR A 420 -26.92 -12.17 0.68
CA TYR A 420 -28.34 -11.86 0.59
C TYR A 420 -29.21 -12.76 1.48
N VAL A 421 -28.64 -13.80 2.11
CA VAL A 421 -29.39 -14.75 2.95
C VAL A 421 -30.07 -14.05 4.13
N PRO A 422 -29.41 -13.17 4.91
CA PRO A 422 -30.04 -12.57 6.09
C PRO A 422 -31.26 -11.69 5.79
N ARG A 423 -31.32 -11.06 4.61
CA ARG A 423 -32.39 -10.12 4.24
C ARG A 423 -33.42 -10.74 3.31
N PHE A 424 -32.99 -11.59 2.38
CA PHE A 424 -33.83 -12.09 1.29
C PHE A 424 -33.97 -13.62 1.28
N GLY A 425 -33.21 -14.34 2.10
CA GLY A 425 -33.15 -15.81 2.04
C GLY A 425 -32.61 -16.32 0.71
N LEU A 426 -31.72 -15.56 0.06
CA LEU A 426 -31.12 -15.91 -1.23
C LEU A 426 -29.60 -16.08 -1.09
N ARG A 427 -29.08 -17.20 -1.59
CA ARG A 427 -27.65 -17.43 -1.83
C ARG A 427 -27.33 -17.07 -3.28
N HIS A 428 -26.28 -16.30 -3.49
CA HIS A 428 -25.79 -16.02 -4.84
C HIS A 428 -24.70 -17.04 -5.20
N ARG A 429 -24.87 -17.68 -6.36
CA ARG A 429 -23.90 -18.58 -6.98
C ARG A 429 -23.48 -18.02 -8.33
N ARG A 430 -22.19 -17.94 -8.58
CA ARG A 430 -21.60 -17.59 -9.87
C ARG A 430 -20.72 -18.71 -10.39
N ARG A 431 -20.84 -18.99 -11.68
CA ARG A 431 -19.94 -19.88 -12.42
C ARG A 431 -19.28 -19.14 -13.56
N ILE A 432 -17.97 -19.33 -13.73
CA ILE A 432 -17.19 -18.83 -14.86
C ILE A 432 -16.52 -20.01 -15.54
N TYR A 433 -16.72 -20.13 -16.85
CA TYR A 433 -16.06 -21.07 -17.73
C TYR A 433 -15.20 -20.31 -18.73
N LEU A 434 -13.98 -20.78 -18.96
CA LEU A 434 -13.16 -20.38 -20.10
C LEU A 434 -12.78 -21.64 -20.88
N ASP A 435 -13.04 -21.61 -22.19
CA ASP A 435 -12.63 -22.69 -23.08
C ASP A 435 -11.11 -22.78 -23.22
N ALA A 436 -10.62 -23.90 -23.76
CA ALA A 436 -9.18 -24.16 -23.88
C ALA A 436 -8.47 -23.19 -24.85
N ASP A 437 -9.20 -22.68 -25.86
CA ASP A 437 -8.64 -21.76 -26.85
C ASP A 437 -8.68 -20.29 -26.38
N GLY A 438 -9.37 -20.00 -25.28
CA GLY A 438 -9.58 -18.64 -24.76
C GLY A 438 -10.48 -17.79 -25.66
N GLY A 439 -11.27 -18.41 -26.53
CA GLY A 439 -12.19 -17.77 -27.46
C GLY A 439 -13.59 -17.57 -26.88
N ASP A 440 -13.94 -18.29 -25.81
CA ASP A 440 -15.28 -18.29 -25.23
C ASP A 440 -15.23 -18.28 -23.70
N LEU A 441 -15.67 -17.17 -23.10
CA LEU A 441 -15.90 -17.03 -21.66
C LEU A 441 -17.41 -17.06 -21.41
N ARG A 442 -17.88 -18.03 -20.60
CA ARG A 442 -19.29 -18.15 -20.21
C ARG A 442 -19.46 -17.87 -18.72
N GLY A 443 -20.46 -17.07 -18.38
CA GLY A 443 -20.87 -16.78 -17.01
C GLY A 443 -22.29 -17.25 -16.73
N GLU A 444 -22.54 -17.82 -15.56
CA GLU A 444 -23.89 -18.14 -15.05
C GLU A 444 -24.03 -17.60 -13.63
N ASP A 445 -25.06 -16.79 -13.39
CA ASP A 445 -25.46 -16.32 -12.06
C ASP A 445 -26.80 -16.95 -11.64
N ARG A 446 -26.87 -17.45 -10.41
CA ARG A 446 -28.10 -18.01 -9.81
C ARG A 446 -28.33 -17.45 -8.41
N LEU A 447 -29.59 -17.14 -8.11
CA LEU A 447 -30.06 -16.82 -6.77
C LEU A 447 -30.88 -18.01 -6.25
N GLU A 448 -30.32 -18.75 -5.31
CA GLU A 448 -30.85 -20.02 -4.75
C GLU A 448 -31.52 -19.75 -3.39
N ARG A 449 -32.64 -20.42 -3.07
CA ARG A 449 -33.35 -20.31 -1.78
C ARG A 449 -32.96 -21.41 -0.80
#